data_AF-A0AAD4TZZ6-F1
#
_entry.id   AF-A0AAD4TZZ6-F1
#
_cell.length_a   1.000
_cell.length_b   1.000
_cell.length_c   1.000
_cell.angle_alpha   90.00
_cell.angle_beta   90.00
_cell.angle_gamma   90.00
#
_symmetry.space_group_name_H-M   'P 1'
#
loop_
_entity.id
_entity.type
_entity.pdbx_description
1 polymer ?
#
loop_
_entity_poly.entity_id
_entity_poly.type
_entity_poly.pdbx_seq_one_letter_code
_entity_poly.pdbx_strand_id
1 'polypeptide(L)'
;MYGKSPTRAVRFLLGLQLTALWPIAAVEIYTPRVLEAVNGTDIRLKCTFSSFAPVGDALTVTWNFRPRDGGPEQFVFYYHVDPFKPMSGRFKDRVVWDGNPERYDVSILLWKLQFDDNGTYTCQVKNPPDVDGLIGEIQLSVVQTVRFSEIHFLALAIGSACALMVIIVIVVVLFQHFRKKRRAERAHKVVEIKSKEEEKLNQEKKASVSLEYTD
;
A
#
# COMPACT_ATOMS: atom_id res chain seq x y z
N MET A 1 -43.64 45.14 48.17
CA MET A 1 -43.65 43.78 47.62
C MET A 1 -43.11 43.81 46.20
N TYR A 2 -41.80 43.56 46.01
CA TYR A 2 -41.19 43.45 44.68
C TYR A 2 -40.80 41.98 44.47
N GLY A 3 -41.70 41.21 43.86
CA GLY A 3 -41.48 39.80 43.53
C GLY A 3 -40.54 39.69 42.33
N LYS A 4 -39.26 39.39 42.56
CA LYS A 4 -38.34 38.98 41.49
C LYS A 4 -38.75 37.57 41.05
N SER A 5 -39.31 37.48 39.84
CA SER A 5 -39.69 36.23 39.17
C SER A 5 -38.48 35.27 39.09
N PRO A 6 -38.52 34.09 39.74
CA PRO A 6 -37.39 33.15 39.80
C PRO A 6 -37.13 32.45 38.46
N THR A 7 -38.09 32.45 37.54
CA THR A 7 -37.99 31.75 36.25
C THR A 7 -37.03 32.40 35.28
N ARG A 8 -36.78 33.72 35.39
CA ARG A 8 -35.84 34.43 34.51
C ARG A 8 -34.38 34.18 34.92
N ALA A 9 -34.10 34.06 36.22
CA ALA A 9 -32.77 33.72 36.73
C ALA A 9 -32.40 32.25 36.45
N VAL A 10 -33.35 31.33 36.57
CA VAL A 10 -33.13 29.90 36.27
C VAL A 10 -32.82 29.68 34.78
N ARG A 11 -33.48 30.41 33.86
CA ARG A 11 -33.19 30.31 32.42
C ARG A 11 -31.81 30.86 32.03
N PHE A 12 -31.33 31.89 32.72
CA PHE A 12 -29.96 32.39 32.52
C PHE A 12 -28.90 31.44 33.06
N LEU A 13 -29.16 30.77 34.19
CA LEU A 13 -28.24 29.78 34.76
C LEU A 13 -28.18 28.49 33.94
N LEU A 14 -29.28 28.03 33.34
CA LEU A 14 -29.27 26.88 32.42
C LEU A 14 -28.62 27.18 31.06
N GLY A 15 -28.74 28.41 30.54
CA GLY A 15 -28.11 28.82 29.28
C GLY A 15 -26.58 28.95 29.37
N LEU A 16 -26.05 29.32 30.54
CA LEU A 16 -24.61 29.49 30.76
C LEU A 16 -23.85 28.15 30.82
N GLN A 17 -24.51 27.06 31.21
CA GLN A 17 -23.93 25.71 31.29
C GLN A 17 -23.71 25.04 29.93
N LEU A 18 -24.32 25.55 28.85
CA LEU A 18 -24.20 24.98 27.50
C LEU A 18 -23.02 25.55 26.69
N THR A 19 -22.25 26.50 27.24
CA THR A 19 -21.12 27.15 26.53
C THR A 19 -19.74 26.59 26.89
N ALA A 20 -19.65 25.55 27.73
CA ALA A 20 -18.37 25.04 28.26
C ALA A 20 -18.07 23.58 27.91
N LEU A 21 -18.67 23.03 26.84
CA LEU A 21 -18.25 21.74 26.28
C LEU A 21 -17.28 21.99 25.13
N TRP A 22 -16.04 22.36 25.47
CA TRP A 22 -14.96 22.24 24.49
C TRP A 22 -14.79 20.75 24.22
N PRO A 23 -14.80 20.28 22.95
CA PRO A 23 -14.51 18.89 22.67
C PRO A 23 -13.12 18.56 23.21
N ILE A 24 -13.09 17.66 24.21
CA ILE A 24 -11.87 17.07 24.74
C ILE A 24 -11.49 15.98 23.74
N ALA A 25 -10.72 16.34 22.72
CA ALA A 25 -10.14 15.38 21.78
C ALA A 25 -8.77 14.93 22.31
N ALA A 26 -8.48 13.65 22.17
CA ALA A 26 -7.15 13.11 22.44
C ALA A 26 -6.34 13.10 21.14
N VAL A 27 -5.03 13.26 21.24
CA VAL A 27 -4.15 13.04 20.11
C VAL A 27 -4.18 11.55 19.73
N GLU A 28 -4.41 11.23 18.47
CA GLU A 28 -4.30 9.86 17.96
C GLU A 28 -2.98 9.68 17.24
N ILE A 29 -2.24 8.62 17.57
CA ILE A 29 -0.92 8.34 16.99
C ILE A 29 -0.99 7.12 16.07
N TYR A 30 -0.40 7.24 14.87
CA TYR A 30 -0.33 6.20 13.85
C TYR A 30 1.14 5.87 13.56
N THR A 31 1.50 4.61 13.80
CA THR A 31 2.85 4.05 13.59
C THR A 31 2.75 2.62 13.07
N PRO A 32 3.78 2.10 12.37
CA PRO A 32 3.87 0.68 12.09
C PRO A 32 4.17 -0.10 13.37
N ARG A 33 3.41 -1.17 13.66
CA ARG A 33 3.60 -1.96 14.89
C ARG A 33 4.96 -2.68 14.94
N VAL A 34 5.40 -3.21 13.79
CA VAL A 34 6.64 -3.99 13.65
C VAL A 34 7.39 -3.51 12.42
N LEU A 35 8.70 -3.31 12.57
CA LEU A 35 9.62 -2.98 11.48
C LEU A 35 10.80 -3.93 11.50
N GLU A 36 11.21 -4.40 10.33
CA GLU A 36 12.46 -5.13 10.15
C GLU A 36 13.39 -4.33 9.24
N ALA A 37 14.66 -4.20 9.63
CA ALA A 37 15.66 -3.53 8.82
C ALA A 37 17.03 -4.19 8.96
N VAL A 38 17.88 -3.98 7.96
CA VAL A 38 19.18 -4.66 7.87
C VAL A 38 20.23 -3.87 8.64
N ASN A 39 21.11 -4.56 9.35
CA ASN A 39 22.27 -3.95 9.99
C ASN A 39 23.08 -3.11 8.99
N GLY A 40 23.49 -1.90 9.39
CA GLY A 40 24.25 -0.95 8.58
C GLY A 40 23.40 -0.08 7.65
N THR A 41 22.11 -0.36 7.48
CA THR A 41 21.18 0.50 6.73
C THR A 41 20.58 1.60 7.60
N ASP A 42 19.92 2.56 6.95
CA ASP A 42 19.16 3.61 7.62
C ASP A 42 17.67 3.26 7.62
N ILE A 43 16.95 3.66 8.68
CA ILE A 43 15.51 3.43 8.77
C ILE A 43 14.75 4.68 9.22
N ARG A 44 13.62 4.95 8.56
CA ARG A 44 12.66 5.97 8.98
C ARG A 44 11.68 5.36 9.98
N LEU A 45 11.72 5.83 11.22
CA LEU A 45 10.72 5.49 12.24
C LEU A 45 9.53 6.40 12.03
N LYS A 46 8.55 5.91 11.26
CA LYS A 46 7.37 6.70 10.87
C LYS A 46 6.41 6.88 12.04
N CYS A 47 6.13 8.13 12.41
CA CYS A 47 5.10 8.50 13.37
C CYS A 47 4.31 9.68 12.85
N THR A 48 3.01 9.48 12.65
CA THR A 48 2.06 10.52 12.26
C THR A 48 0.97 10.62 13.30
N PHE A 49 0.34 11.78 13.44
CA PHE A 49 -0.72 11.97 14.42
C PHE A 49 -1.96 12.64 13.81
N SER A 50 -3.08 12.55 14.50
CA SER A 50 -4.28 13.33 14.25
C SER A 50 -4.63 14.10 15.52
N SER A 51 -5.02 15.36 15.36
CA SER A 51 -5.29 16.29 16.45
C SER A 51 -6.45 17.20 16.04
N PHE A 52 -7.31 17.54 17.00
CA PHE A 52 -8.41 18.47 16.77
C PHE A 52 -7.90 19.92 16.83
N ALA A 53 -6.93 20.17 17.70
CA ALA A 53 -6.22 21.43 17.77
C ALA A 53 -5.28 21.62 16.57
N PRO A 54 -5.18 22.83 15.99
CA PRO A 54 -4.15 23.13 15.01
C PRO A 54 -2.77 22.96 15.64
N VAL A 55 -1.79 22.56 14.82
CA VAL A 55 -0.40 22.47 15.26
C VAL A 55 0.17 23.87 15.45
N GLY A 56 0.72 24.14 16.63
CA GLY A 56 1.37 25.41 16.97
C GLY A 56 2.59 25.21 17.87
N ASP A 57 3.09 26.31 18.45
CA ASP A 57 4.34 26.31 19.22
C ASP A 57 4.30 25.45 20.49
N ALA A 58 3.10 25.13 21.00
CA ALA A 58 2.92 24.26 22.15
C ALA A 58 3.09 22.76 21.83
N LEU A 59 3.26 22.39 20.55
CA LEU A 59 3.49 21.01 20.14
C LEU A 59 4.83 20.52 20.71
N THR A 60 4.79 19.38 21.38
CA THR A 60 5.99 18.66 21.78
C THR A 60 5.96 17.23 21.29
N VAL A 61 7.12 16.72 20.89
CA VAL A 61 7.30 15.32 20.49
C VAL A 61 8.47 14.74 21.25
N THR A 62 8.26 13.57 21.84
CA THR A 62 9.31 12.82 22.53
C THR A 62 9.42 11.43 21.92
N TRP A 63 10.64 11.07 21.53
CA TRP A 63 10.98 9.71 21.14
C TRP A 63 11.85 9.07 22.22
N ASN A 64 11.46 7.88 22.65
CA ASN A 64 12.25 7.05 23.54
C ASN A 64 12.47 5.65 22.95
N PHE A 65 13.40 4.92 23.55
CA PHE A 65 13.78 3.57 23.17
C PHE A 65 13.89 2.66 24.38
N ARG A 66 13.38 1.44 24.27
CA ARG A 66 13.57 0.38 25.24
C ARG A 66 14.23 -0.84 24.57
N PRO A 67 15.40 -1.31 25.03
CA PRO A 67 16.05 -2.48 24.46
C PRO A 67 15.18 -3.74 24.56
N ARG A 68 15.28 -4.63 23.57
CA ARG A 68 14.54 -5.90 23.54
C ARG A 68 14.85 -6.82 24.71
N ASP A 69 16.11 -6.86 25.13
CA ASP A 69 16.59 -7.72 26.22
C ASP A 69 16.22 -7.17 27.62
N GLY A 70 15.46 -6.07 27.66
CA GLY A 70 15.10 -5.37 28.88
C GLY A 70 16.09 -4.25 29.23
N GLY A 71 15.79 -3.53 30.32
CA GLY A 71 16.54 -2.36 30.74
C GLY A 71 15.68 -1.09 30.83
N PRO A 72 16.31 0.03 31.25
CA PRO A 72 15.64 1.32 31.36
C PRO A 72 15.31 1.90 29.98
N GLU A 73 14.27 2.74 29.96
CA GLU A 73 13.96 3.57 28.81
C GLU A 73 15.09 4.59 28.57
N GLN A 74 15.43 4.82 27.30
CA GLN A 74 16.51 5.70 26.86
C GLN A 74 15.94 6.80 25.96
N PHE A 75 16.43 8.02 26.15
CA PHE A 75 16.07 9.15 25.31
C PHE A 75 16.63 8.99 23.89
N VAL A 76 15.80 9.24 22.88
CA VAL A 76 16.17 9.18 21.46
C VAL A 76 16.15 10.57 20.82
N PHE A 77 15.06 11.31 21.00
CA PHE A 77 14.86 12.59 20.33
C PHE A 77 13.77 13.44 21.00
N TYR A 78 13.90 14.76 20.92
CA TYR A 78 12.88 15.71 21.36
C TYR A 78 12.65 16.81 20.33
N TYR A 79 11.41 17.26 20.19
CA TYR A 79 11.04 18.39 19.35
C TYR A 79 10.14 19.35 20.13
N HIS A 80 10.46 20.64 20.05
CA HIS A 80 9.60 21.73 20.52
C HIS A 80 10.04 23.02 19.82
N VAL A 81 9.24 23.51 18.86
CA VAL A 81 9.59 24.58 17.90
C VAL A 81 10.77 24.21 16.98
N ASP A 82 11.85 23.69 17.56
CA ASP A 82 13.05 23.22 16.90
C ASP A 82 13.39 21.77 17.30
N PRO A 83 14.14 21.04 16.46
CA PRO A 83 14.62 19.70 16.76
C PRO A 83 15.79 19.71 17.77
N PHE A 84 15.63 18.97 18.88
CA PHE A 84 16.65 18.75 19.90
C PHE A 84 17.27 17.37 19.75
N LYS A 85 18.51 17.34 19.24
CA LYS A 85 19.28 16.11 19.04
C LYS A 85 19.86 15.56 20.35
N PRO A 86 20.01 14.24 20.49
CA PRO A 86 20.70 13.65 21.63
C PRO A 86 22.17 14.08 21.66
N MET A 87 22.60 14.63 22.80
CA MET A 87 23.98 15.13 23.00
C MET A 87 24.97 14.03 23.41
N SER A 88 24.45 12.89 23.87
CA SER A 88 25.21 11.75 24.39
C SER A 88 24.45 10.44 24.18
N GLY A 89 25.13 9.31 24.44
CA GLY A 89 24.54 7.98 24.32
C GLY A 89 24.55 7.43 22.89
N ARG A 90 23.95 6.26 22.70
CA ARG A 90 24.03 5.47 21.46
C ARG A 90 23.38 6.13 20.24
N PHE A 91 22.48 7.09 20.45
CA PHE A 91 21.73 7.76 19.39
C PHE A 91 22.38 9.07 18.94
N LYS A 92 23.43 9.52 19.64
CA LYS A 92 24.20 10.70 19.28
C LYS A 92 24.69 10.58 17.83
N ASP A 93 24.49 11.64 17.06
CA ASP A 93 24.89 11.77 15.64
C ASP A 93 24.28 10.74 14.67
N ARG A 94 23.34 9.90 15.13
CA ARG A 94 22.65 8.88 14.30
C ARG A 94 21.17 9.16 14.10
N VAL A 95 20.57 10.04 14.91
CA VAL A 95 19.14 10.38 14.78
C VAL A 95 18.97 11.77 14.19
N VAL A 96 18.12 11.87 13.17
CA VAL A 96 17.80 13.12 12.48
C VAL A 96 16.29 13.29 12.39
N TRP A 97 15.83 14.53 12.48
CA TRP A 97 14.44 14.89 12.24
C TRP A 97 14.07 14.70 10.76
N ASP A 98 12.97 14.00 10.49
CA ASP A 98 12.45 13.73 9.14
C ASP A 98 10.94 14.03 9.04
N GLY A 99 10.39 14.67 10.08
CA GLY A 99 8.98 15.02 10.20
C GLY A 99 8.63 16.38 9.60
N ASN A 100 7.35 16.59 9.37
CA ASN A 100 6.75 17.88 9.08
C ASN A 100 5.51 18.06 9.99
N PRO A 101 5.62 18.83 11.09
CA PRO A 101 4.52 19.02 12.03
C PRO A 101 3.27 19.63 11.40
N GLU A 102 3.41 20.52 10.42
CA GLU A 102 2.27 21.12 9.69
C GLU A 102 1.46 20.06 8.90
N ARG A 103 2.10 18.93 8.58
CA ARG A 103 1.48 17.77 7.93
C ARG A 103 1.24 16.63 8.91
N TYR A 104 1.28 16.91 10.21
CA TYR A 104 1.09 15.95 11.29
C TYR A 104 2.05 14.74 11.23
N ASP A 105 3.26 14.95 10.70
CA ASP A 105 4.32 13.96 10.62
C ASP A 105 5.45 14.33 11.57
N VAL A 106 5.77 13.44 12.50
CA VAL A 106 6.79 13.63 13.53
C VAL A 106 7.85 12.51 13.49
N SER A 107 8.06 11.97 12.29
CA SER A 107 9.01 10.90 12.02
C SER A 107 10.46 11.32 12.27
N ILE A 108 11.27 10.32 12.63
CA ILE A 108 12.74 10.46 12.72
C ILE A 108 13.42 9.44 11.82
N LEU A 109 14.64 9.76 11.40
CA LEU A 109 15.52 8.88 10.66
C LEU A 109 16.65 8.41 11.58
N LEU A 110 16.84 7.10 11.68
CA LEU A 110 17.94 6.47 12.43
C LEU A 110 18.95 5.90 11.45
N TRP A 111 20.16 6.43 11.49
CA TRP A 111 21.27 6.08 10.59
C TRP A 111 22.13 4.96 11.14
N LYS A 112 22.71 4.18 10.21
CA LYS A 112 23.69 3.12 10.50
C LYS A 112 23.20 2.21 11.61
N LEU A 113 22.09 1.53 11.36
CA LEU A 113 21.49 0.59 12.30
C LEU A 113 22.52 -0.43 12.79
N GLN A 114 22.41 -0.79 14.06
CA GLN A 114 23.23 -1.81 14.73
C GLN A 114 22.31 -2.84 15.37
N PHE A 115 22.79 -4.07 15.61
CA PHE A 115 21.97 -5.10 16.26
C PHE A 115 21.44 -4.67 17.63
N ASP A 116 22.22 -3.88 18.36
CA ASP A 116 21.85 -3.36 19.66
C ASP A 116 20.73 -2.30 19.59
N ASP A 117 20.39 -1.80 18.41
CA ASP A 117 19.24 -0.89 18.20
C ASP A 117 17.91 -1.64 18.17
N ASN A 118 17.94 -2.97 18.33
CA ASN A 118 16.77 -3.83 18.43
C ASN A 118 16.01 -3.57 19.74
N GLY A 119 14.73 -3.26 19.61
CA GLY A 119 13.88 -2.94 20.75
C GLY A 119 12.63 -2.19 20.34
N THR A 120 11.99 -1.55 21.32
CA THR A 120 10.76 -0.80 21.13
C THR A 120 11.04 0.69 21.16
N TYR A 121 10.68 1.39 20.08
CA TYR A 121 10.70 2.84 20.01
C TYR A 121 9.32 3.38 20.30
N THR A 122 9.23 4.39 21.16
CA THR A 122 7.97 5.04 21.53
C THR A 122 7.94 6.47 21.04
N CYS A 123 6.82 6.87 20.45
CA CYS A 123 6.55 8.22 19.96
C CYS A 123 5.42 8.81 20.79
N GLN A 124 5.70 9.88 21.52
CA GLN A 124 4.74 10.61 22.34
C GLN A 124 4.56 12.01 21.75
N VAL A 125 3.33 12.37 21.44
CA VAL A 125 2.97 13.68 20.89
C VAL A 125 2.03 14.36 21.86
N LYS A 126 2.31 15.63 22.19
CA LYS A 126 1.42 16.48 22.97
C LYS A 126 1.11 17.74 22.18
N ASN A 127 -0.16 18.00 21.92
CA ASN A 127 -0.63 19.19 21.22
C ASN A 127 -1.79 19.86 21.99
N PRO A 128 -1.51 20.61 23.07
CA PRO A 128 -2.57 21.27 23.84
C PRO A 128 -3.46 22.18 22.96
N PRO A 129 -4.77 22.29 23.24
CA PRO A 129 -5.51 21.78 24.39
C PRO A 129 -5.92 20.30 24.30
N ASP A 130 -5.53 19.57 23.25
CA ASP A 130 -5.84 18.14 23.17
C ASP A 130 -5.20 17.41 24.36
N VAL A 131 -5.92 16.43 24.90
CA VAL A 131 -5.40 15.61 25.98
C VAL A 131 -4.32 14.69 25.47
N ASP A 132 -3.39 14.31 26.36
CA ASP A 132 -2.32 13.38 26.06
C ASP A 132 -2.89 12.11 25.41
N GLY A 133 -2.41 11.83 24.20
CA GLY A 133 -2.82 10.70 23.38
C GLY A 133 -2.23 9.36 23.83
N LEU A 134 -2.63 8.29 23.14
CA LEU A 134 -1.97 7.00 23.27
C LEU A 134 -0.54 7.08 22.72
N ILE A 135 0.40 6.42 23.39
CA ILE A 135 1.80 6.33 22.98
C ILE A 135 1.89 5.43 21.73
N GLY A 136 2.50 5.93 20.66
CA GLY A 136 2.80 5.10 19.48
C GLY A 136 4.00 4.21 19.76
N GLU A 137 3.88 2.90 19.52
CA GLU A 137 4.96 1.93 19.75
C GLU A 137 5.37 1.24 18.44
N ILE A 138 6.69 1.19 18.20
CA ILE A 138 7.31 0.54 17.05
C ILE A 138 8.30 -0.51 17.55
N GLN A 139 8.06 -1.78 17.24
CA GLN A 139 9.02 -2.86 17.52
C GLN A 139 10.00 -2.99 16.34
N LEU A 140 11.24 -2.55 16.53
CA LEU A 140 12.29 -2.62 15.51
C LEU A 140 13.14 -3.88 15.71
N SER A 141 13.17 -4.75 14.70
CA SER A 141 14.07 -5.90 14.63
C SER A 141 15.17 -5.67 13.61
N VAL A 142 16.42 -5.61 14.07
CA VAL A 142 17.59 -5.46 13.20
C VAL A 142 18.11 -6.84 12.82
N VAL A 143 18.04 -7.16 11.53
CA VAL A 143 18.39 -8.47 10.96
C VAL A 143 19.63 -8.40 10.08
N GLN A 144 20.25 -9.54 9.80
CA GLN A 144 21.39 -9.59 8.87
C GLN A 144 20.94 -9.51 7.40
N THR A 145 19.75 -10.02 7.09
CA THR A 145 19.14 -10.01 5.76
C THR A 145 17.63 -9.99 5.89
N VAL A 146 16.92 -9.17 5.12
CA VAL A 146 15.45 -9.25 5.06
C VAL A 146 15.07 -10.53 4.31
N ARG A 147 14.18 -11.35 4.89
CA ARG A 147 13.69 -12.56 4.21
C ARG A 147 12.66 -12.18 3.14
N PHE A 148 13.15 -11.70 2.01
CA PHE A 148 12.37 -11.44 0.79
C PHE A 148 11.72 -12.70 0.18
N SER A 149 12.13 -13.88 0.66
CA SER A 149 11.70 -15.21 0.23
C SER A 149 10.20 -15.28 -0.10
N GLU A 150 9.31 -14.99 0.85
CA GLU A 150 7.90 -15.33 0.70
C GLU A 150 7.19 -14.50 -0.39
N ILE A 151 7.44 -13.20 -0.43
CA ILE A 151 6.78 -12.31 -1.42
C ILE A 151 7.33 -12.56 -2.82
N HIS A 152 8.64 -12.76 -2.97
CA HIS A 152 9.24 -13.01 -4.28
C HIS A 152 8.85 -14.38 -4.84
N PHE A 153 8.79 -15.42 -4.01
CA PHE A 153 8.32 -16.74 -4.44
C PHE A 153 6.85 -16.70 -4.89
N LEU A 154 5.98 -15.98 -4.17
CA LEU A 154 4.59 -15.80 -4.57
C LEU A 154 4.46 -15.01 -5.88
N ALA A 155 5.19 -13.90 -6.02
CA ALA A 155 5.17 -13.09 -7.24
C ALA A 155 5.68 -13.89 -8.46
N LEU A 156 6.76 -14.65 -8.29
CA LEU A 156 7.31 -15.49 -9.36
C LEU A 156 6.33 -16.61 -9.78
N ALA A 157 5.70 -17.26 -8.80
CA ALA A 157 4.71 -18.31 -9.06
C ALA A 157 3.48 -17.78 -9.80
N ILE A 158 2.94 -16.64 -9.37
CA ILE A 158 1.78 -16.00 -10.03
C ILE A 158 2.18 -15.54 -11.44
N GLY A 159 3.33 -14.89 -11.57
CA GLY A 159 3.85 -14.43 -12.85
C GLY A 159 4.04 -15.57 -13.85
N SER A 160 4.59 -16.71 -13.41
CA SER A 160 4.77 -17.87 -14.28
C SER A 160 3.44 -18.49 -14.69
N ALA A 161 2.48 -18.61 -13.77
CA ALA A 161 1.15 -19.17 -14.08
C ALA A 161 0.39 -18.31 -15.10
N CYS A 162 0.38 -16.99 -14.92
CA CYS A 162 -0.25 -16.07 -15.88
C CYS A 162 0.43 -16.13 -17.26
N ALA A 163 1.77 -16.15 -17.31
CA ALA A 163 2.51 -16.25 -18.56
C ALA A 163 2.23 -17.57 -19.30
N LEU A 164 2.22 -18.69 -18.57
CA LEU A 164 1.89 -20.02 -19.13
C LEU A 164 0.46 -20.05 -19.70
N MET A 165 -0.51 -19.48 -19.01
CA MET A 165 -1.90 -19.42 -19.50
C MET A 165 -2.01 -18.63 -20.81
N VAL A 166 -1.33 -17.47 -20.90
CA VAL A 166 -1.31 -16.67 -22.13
C VAL A 166 -0.64 -17.42 -23.27
N ILE A 167 0.48 -18.10 -23.02
CA ILE A 167 1.18 -18.93 -24.02
C ILE A 167 0.26 -20.05 -24.53
N ILE A 168 -0.44 -20.76 -23.63
CA ILE A 168 -1.37 -21.83 -24.01
C ILE A 168 -2.49 -21.29 -24.91
N VAL A 169 -3.09 -20.14 -24.55
CA VAL A 169 -4.15 -19.53 -25.36
C VAL A 169 -3.63 -19.16 -26.75
N ILE A 170 -2.44 -18.55 -26.85
CA ILE A 170 -1.81 -18.20 -28.13
C ILE A 170 -1.59 -19.47 -28.97
N VAL A 171 -1.03 -20.53 -28.38
CA VAL A 171 -0.80 -21.81 -29.08
C VAL A 171 -2.11 -22.42 -29.56
N VAL A 172 -3.17 -22.41 -28.74
CA VAL A 172 -4.49 -22.93 -29.11
C VAL A 172 -5.10 -22.11 -30.25
N VAL A 173 -5.04 -20.79 -30.18
CA VAL A 173 -5.57 -19.89 -31.23
C VAL A 173 -4.80 -20.11 -32.54
N LEU A 174 -3.47 -20.17 -32.50
CA LEU A 174 -2.65 -20.45 -33.68
C LEU A 174 -2.97 -21.83 -34.25
N PHE A 175 -3.08 -22.87 -33.41
CA PHE A 175 -3.42 -24.21 -33.84
C PHE A 175 -4.82 -24.29 -34.45
N GLN A 176 -5.82 -23.64 -33.85
CA GLN A 176 -7.15 -23.53 -34.42
C GLN A 176 -7.15 -22.77 -35.74
N HIS A 177 -6.39 -21.68 -35.85
CA HIS A 177 -6.23 -20.92 -37.07
C HIS A 177 -5.60 -21.77 -38.19
N PHE A 178 -4.51 -22.49 -37.89
CA PHE A 178 -3.89 -23.43 -38.84
C PHE A 178 -4.83 -24.58 -39.22
N ARG A 179 -5.61 -25.13 -38.29
CA ARG A 179 -6.62 -26.15 -38.60
C ARG A 179 -7.73 -25.60 -39.48
N LYS A 180 -8.20 -24.37 -39.22
CA LYS A 180 -9.23 -23.69 -40.02
C LYS A 180 -8.72 -23.41 -41.43
N LYS A 181 -7.50 -22.87 -41.56
CA LYS A 181 -6.84 -22.65 -42.86
C LYS A 181 -6.71 -23.96 -43.64
N ARG A 182 -6.20 -25.03 -43.01
CA ARG A 182 -6.12 -26.37 -43.63
C ARG A 182 -7.48 -26.98 -43.98
N ARG A 183 -8.57 -26.60 -43.30
CA ARG A 183 -9.94 -27.04 -43.65
C ARG A 183 -10.45 -26.27 -44.89
N ALA A 184 -10.22 -24.96 -44.96
CA ALA A 184 -10.59 -24.13 -46.11
C ALA A 184 -9.85 -24.55 -47.40
N GLU A 185 -8.54 -24.80 -47.31
CA GLU A 185 -7.73 -25.29 -48.44
C GLU A 185 -8.23 -26.66 -48.94
N ARG A 186 -8.63 -27.56 -48.02
CA ARG A 186 -9.20 -28.86 -48.39
C ARG A 186 -10.57 -28.73 -49.08
N ALA A 187 -11.43 -27.83 -48.60
CA ALA A 187 -12.74 -27.60 -49.22
C ALA A 187 -12.61 -27.04 -50.64
N HIS A 188 -11.70 -26.08 -50.86
CA HIS A 188 -11.43 -25.53 -52.20
C HIS A 188 -10.95 -26.60 -53.19
N LYS A 189 -10.02 -27.48 -52.76
CA LYS A 189 -9.54 -28.58 -53.62
C LYS A 189 -10.65 -29.55 -54.02
N VAL A 190 -11.57 -29.88 -53.11
CA VAL A 190 -12.72 -30.75 -53.42
C VAL A 190 -13.66 -30.09 -54.43
N VAL A 191 -13.93 -28.80 -54.27
CA VAL A 191 -14.76 -28.02 -55.22
C VAL A 191 -14.10 -27.95 -56.60
N GLU A 192 -12.79 -27.68 -56.67
CA GLU A 192 -12.05 -27.62 -57.93
C GLU A 192 -12.06 -28.97 -58.66
N ILE A 193 -11.84 -30.09 -57.94
CA ILE A 193 -11.91 -31.44 -58.53
C ILE A 193 -13.31 -31.71 -59.08
N LYS A 194 -14.36 -31.39 -58.31
CA LYS A 194 -15.75 -31.59 -58.73
C LYS A 194 -16.09 -30.79 -60.00
N SER A 195 -15.67 -29.53 -60.09
CA SER A 195 -15.90 -28.70 -61.28
C SER A 195 -15.23 -29.26 -62.54
N LYS A 196 -14.00 -29.78 -62.42
CA LYS A 196 -13.28 -30.44 -63.53
C LYS A 196 -13.97 -31.73 -63.96
N GLU A 197 -14.58 -32.47 -63.03
CA GLU A 197 -15.32 -33.69 -63.31
C GLU A 197 -16.63 -33.38 -64.06
N GLU A 198 -17.37 -32.35 -63.63
CA GLU A 198 -18.59 -31.87 -64.30
C GLU A 198 -18.32 -31.33 -65.71
N GLU A 199 -17.23 -30.59 -65.92
CA GLU A 199 -16.81 -30.11 -67.26
C GLU A 199 -16.50 -31.26 -68.21
N LYS A 200 -15.77 -32.29 -67.75
CA LYS A 200 -15.47 -33.49 -68.55
C LYS A 200 -16.74 -34.21 -68.98
N LEU A 201 -17.68 -34.41 -68.05
CA LEU A 201 -18.95 -35.07 -68.34
C LEU A 201 -19.80 -34.28 -69.36
N ASN A 202 -19.79 -32.95 -69.28
CA ASN A 202 -20.48 -32.11 -70.25
C ASN A 202 -19.83 -32.14 -71.65
N GLN A 203 -18.50 -32.19 -71.74
CA GLN A 203 -17.79 -32.37 -73.02
C GLN A 203 -18.11 -33.72 -73.66
N GLU A 204 -18.13 -34.79 -72.86
CA GLU A 204 -18.43 -36.14 -73.34
C GLU A 204 -19.86 -36.25 -73.88
N LYS A 205 -20.84 -35.67 -73.18
CA LYS A 205 -22.23 -35.56 -73.67
C LYS A 205 -22.36 -34.75 -74.96
N LYS A 206 -21.56 -33.67 -75.12
CA LYS A 206 -21.61 -32.85 -76.33
C LYS A 206 -21.01 -33.57 -77.54
N ALA A 207 -19.97 -34.38 -77.32
CA ALA A 207 -19.39 -35.24 -78.33
C ALA A 207 -20.34 -36.37 -78.76
N SER A 208 -21.03 -37.02 -77.81
CA SER A 208 -22.01 -38.06 -78.12
C SER A 208 -23.22 -37.53 -78.90
N VAL A 209 -23.74 -36.36 -78.53
CA VAL A 209 -24.87 -35.71 -79.24
C VAL A 209 -24.47 -35.26 -80.65
N SER A 210 -23.21 -34.86 -80.87
CA SER A 210 -22.74 -34.48 -82.21
C SER A 210 -22.58 -35.67 -83.15
N LEU A 211 -22.29 -36.87 -82.60
CA LEU A 211 -22.22 -38.12 -83.36
C LEU A 211 -23.59 -38.63 -83.80
N GLU A 212 -24.64 -38.36 -83.01
CA GLU A 212 -26.01 -38.80 -83.27
C GLU A 212 -26.76 -37.92 -84.30
N TYR A 213 -26.20 -36.78 -84.72
CA TYR A 213 -26.76 -35.89 -85.75
C TYR A 213 -26.08 -36.05 -87.13
N THR A 214 -25.04 -36.90 -87.23
CA THR A 214 -24.25 -37.14 -88.46
C THR A 214 -24.55 -38.47 -89.17
N ASP A 215 -25.65 -39.13 -88.80
CA ASP A 215 -26.15 -40.37 -89.44
C ASP A 215 -27.59 -40.17 -89.93
#